data_AF-A0A970C3T9-F1
#
_entry.id   AF-A0A970C3T9-F1
#
_cell.length_a   1.000
_cell.length_b   1.000
_cell.length_c   1.000
_cell.angle_alpha   90.00
_cell.angle_beta   90.00
_cell.angle_gamma   90.00
#
_symmetry.space_group_name_H-M   'P 1'
#
loop_
_entity.id
_entity.type
_entity.pdbx_description
1 polymer ?
#
loop_
_entity_poly.entity_id
_entity_poly.type
_entity_poly.pdbx_seq_one_letter_code
_entity_poly.pdbx_strand_id
1 'polypeptide(L)'
;MKIADLIIKFLRKKSWLLIFSCLLLLGNFLLAGKNPAVAADEDQYFSIKLHSTYQVNANGKTLVTQKFTIRNLSPEYFISKYGIIVSSTNLENIRVTDNGSVIE
;
A
#
# COMPACT_ATOMS: atom_id res chain seq x y z
N MET A 1 -10.78 -67.58 7.88
CA MET A 1 -10.89 -66.49 6.89
C MET A 1 -11.40 -65.15 7.43
N LYS A 2 -12.05 -65.06 8.61
CA LYS A 2 -12.62 -63.78 9.12
C LYS A 2 -11.64 -62.83 9.84
N ILE A 3 -10.54 -63.35 10.41
CA ILE A 3 -9.60 -62.56 11.23
C ILE A 3 -8.64 -61.72 10.36
N ALA A 4 -8.15 -62.30 9.26
CA ALA A 4 -7.24 -61.61 8.32
C ALA A 4 -7.92 -60.37 7.68
N ASP A 5 -9.19 -60.50 7.26
CA ASP A 5 -9.96 -59.38 6.72
C ASP A 5 -10.22 -58.27 7.74
N LEU A 6 -10.38 -58.63 9.02
CA LEU A 6 -10.56 -57.66 10.10
C LEU A 6 -9.28 -56.83 10.32
N ILE A 7 -8.12 -57.50 10.28
CA ILE A 7 -6.80 -56.87 10.42
C ILE A 7 -6.51 -55.94 9.24
N ILE A 8 -6.81 -56.36 8.01
CA ILE A 8 -6.62 -55.53 6.81
C ILE A 8 -7.52 -54.29 6.84
N LYS A 9 -8.79 -54.42 7.24
CA LYS A 9 -9.70 -53.28 7.40
C LYS A 9 -9.23 -52.31 8.48
N PHE A 10 -8.68 -52.84 9.59
CA PHE A 10 -8.13 -52.03 10.67
C PHE A 10 -6.88 -51.25 10.24
N LEU A 11 -5.95 -51.91 9.54
CA LEU A 11 -4.74 -51.29 8.99
C LEU A 11 -5.07 -50.20 7.94
N ARG A 12 -6.07 -50.45 7.08
CA ARG A 12 -6.53 -49.47 6.08
C ARG A 12 -7.13 -48.22 6.73
N LYS A 13 -7.90 -48.39 7.80
CA LYS A 13 -8.51 -47.28 8.56
C LYS A 13 -7.45 -46.43 9.27
N LYS A 14 -6.42 -47.07 9.86
CA LYS A 14 -5.32 -46.39 10.53
C LYS A 14 -4.41 -45.63 9.54
N SER A 15 -4.14 -46.21 8.37
CA SER A 15 -3.41 -45.54 7.28
C SER A 15 -4.15 -44.29 6.77
N TRP A 16 -5.47 -44.39 6.60
CA TRP A 16 -6.28 -43.24 6.16
C TRP A 16 -6.31 -42.10 7.17
N LEU A 17 -6.36 -42.42 8.48
CA LEU A 17 -6.28 -41.42 9.56
C LEU A 17 -4.92 -40.68 9.57
N LEU A 18 -3.82 -41.39 9.30
CA LEU A 18 -2.49 -40.78 9.20
C LEU A 18 -2.38 -39.83 8.01
N ILE A 19 -2.91 -40.21 6.85
CA ILE A 19 -2.92 -39.36 5.65
C ILE A 19 -3.75 -38.10 5.89
N PHE A 20 -4.92 -38.24 6.52
CA PHE A 20 -5.78 -37.10 6.85
C PHE A 20 -5.11 -36.14 7.85
N SER A 21 -4.45 -36.67 8.89
CA SER A 21 -3.66 -35.86 9.82
C SER A 21 -2.51 -35.13 9.12
N CYS A 22 -1.85 -35.77 8.15
CA CYS A 22 -0.75 -35.17 7.40
C CYS A 22 -1.25 -34.03 6.49
N LEU A 23 -2.41 -34.22 5.83
CA LEU A 23 -3.06 -33.19 5.03
C LEU A 23 -3.50 -31.98 5.86
N LEU A 24 -4.00 -32.20 7.08
CA LEU A 24 -4.34 -31.12 8.01
C LEU A 24 -3.09 -30.32 8.43
N LEU A 25 -1.97 -30.99 8.72
CA LEU A 25 -0.72 -30.32 9.04
C LEU A 25 -0.18 -29.52 7.84
N LEU A 26 -0.26 -30.07 6.62
CA LEU A 26 0.16 -29.40 5.39
C LEU A 26 -0.69 -28.16 5.10
N GLY A 27 -2.00 -28.24 5.34
CA GLY A 27 -2.94 -27.12 5.17
C GLY A 27 -2.63 -25.94 6.09
N ASN A 28 -2.24 -26.20 7.35
CA ASN A 28 -1.83 -25.15 8.28
C ASN A 28 -0.52 -24.47 7.85
N PHE A 29 0.41 -25.22 7.27
CA PHE A 29 1.68 -24.68 6.79
C PHE A 29 1.49 -23.72 5.60
N LEU A 30 0.54 -24.03 4.71
CA LEU A 30 0.21 -23.19 3.55
C LEU A 30 -0.51 -21.88 3.94
N LEU A 31 -1.20 -21.85 5.08
CA LEU A 31 -1.92 -20.67 5.57
C LEU A 31 -1.06 -19.74 6.44
N ALA A 32 0.08 -20.21 6.95
CA ALA A 32 0.96 -19.45 7.83
C ALA A 32 1.80 -18.37 7.12
N GLY A 33 1.87 -18.37 5.78
CA GLY A 33 2.78 -17.52 5.00
C GLY A 33 2.26 -16.16 4.56
N LYS A 34 1.05 -15.74 4.95
CA LYS A 34 0.52 -14.44 4.53
C LYS A 34 0.96 -13.35 5.50
N ASN A 35 2.19 -12.86 5.33
CA ASN A 35 2.55 -11.57 5.90
C ASN A 35 1.61 -10.52 5.30
N PRO A 36 0.95 -9.68 6.11
CA PRO A 36 0.22 -8.55 5.55
C PRO A 36 1.19 -7.72 4.74
N ALA A 37 0.81 -7.35 3.50
CA ALA A 37 1.52 -6.34 2.76
C ALA A 37 1.38 -5.04 3.57
N VAL A 38 2.37 -4.75 4.41
CA VAL A 38 2.46 -3.47 5.09
C VAL A 38 2.80 -2.48 4.00
N ALA A 39 1.88 -1.53 3.74
CA ALA A 39 2.20 -0.38 2.93
C ALA A 39 3.45 0.25 3.55
N ALA A 40 4.56 0.26 2.82
CA ALA A 40 5.76 0.92 3.30
C ALA A 40 5.43 2.39 3.52
N ASP A 41 5.80 2.94 4.68
CA ASP A 41 5.60 4.35 4.96
C ASP A 41 6.21 5.17 3.82
N GLU A 42 5.39 6.02 3.18
CA GLU A 42 5.82 6.86 2.05
C GLU A 42 7.02 7.76 2.43
N ASP A 43 7.15 8.06 3.73
CA ASP A 43 8.26 8.79 4.35
C ASP A 43 9.64 8.14 4.13
N GLN A 44 9.69 6.85 3.78
CA GLN A 44 10.95 6.14 3.51
C GLN A 44 11.52 6.44 2.11
N TYR A 45 10.67 6.79 1.15
CA TYR A 45 11.08 6.96 -0.25
C TYR A 45 11.03 8.42 -0.69
N PHE A 46 10.11 9.21 -0.15
CA PHE A 46 9.94 10.61 -0.50
C PHE A 46 9.78 11.47 0.76
N SER A 47 10.49 12.59 0.80
CA SER A 47 10.21 13.65 1.77
C SER A 47 9.34 14.70 1.10
N ILE A 48 8.14 14.91 1.67
CA ILE A 48 7.21 15.94 1.21
C ILE A 48 7.16 17.05 2.26
N LYS A 49 7.37 18.29 1.83
CA LYS A 49 7.20 19.48 2.67
C LYS A 49 6.22 20.43 2.01
N LEU A 50 5.22 20.86 2.77
CA LEU A 50 4.28 21.91 2.38
C LEU A 50 4.54 23.15 3.23
N HIS A 51 4.87 24.26 2.58
CA HIS A 51 4.89 25.57 3.22
C HIS A 51 3.71 26.39 2.71
N SER A 52 2.86 26.86 3.62
CA SER A 52 1.69 27.67 3.28
C SER A 52 1.83 29.06 3.89
N THR A 53 1.75 30.08 3.04
CA THR A 53 1.76 31.48 3.44
C THR A 53 0.38 32.07 3.22
N TYR A 54 -0.18 32.68 4.27
CA TYR A 54 -1.48 33.34 4.25
C TYR A 54 -1.27 34.84 4.39
N GLN A 55 -1.68 35.60 3.39
CA GLN A 55 -1.65 37.06 3.42
C GLN A 55 -3.09 37.58 3.42
N VAL A 56 -3.51 38.14 4.56
CA VAL A 56 -4.81 38.79 4.71
C VAL A 56 -4.67 40.26 4.35
N ASN A 57 -5.32 40.67 3.27
CA ASN A 57 -5.31 42.06 2.81
C ASN A 57 -6.37 42.89 3.55
N ALA A 58 -6.18 44.21 3.60
CA ALA A 58 -7.08 45.14 4.30
C ALA A 58 -8.54 45.13 3.78
N ASN A 59 -8.78 44.61 2.57
CA ASN A 59 -10.11 44.43 1.99
C ASN A 59 -10.78 43.10 2.38
N GLY A 60 -10.20 42.35 3.33
CA GLY A 60 -10.70 41.05 3.78
C GLY A 60 -10.40 39.88 2.84
N LYS A 61 -9.72 40.10 1.70
CA LYS A 61 -9.29 39.03 0.80
C LYS A 61 -8.02 38.37 1.34
N THR A 62 -7.98 37.04 1.31
CA THR A 62 -6.78 36.27 1.69
C THR A 62 -6.12 35.69 0.46
N LEU A 63 -4.85 36.00 0.26
CA LEU A 63 -4.00 35.30 -0.70
C LEU A 63 -3.33 34.11 0.02
N VAL A 64 -3.45 32.93 -0.56
CA VAL A 64 -2.80 31.71 -0.05
C VAL A 64 -1.74 31.30 -1.06
N THR A 65 -0.48 31.21 -0.62
CA THR A 65 0.62 30.70 -1.42
C THR A 65 1.09 29.38 -0.84
N GLN A 66 1.07 28.32 -1.65
CA GLN A 66 1.53 27.00 -1.24
C GLN A 66 2.79 26.62 -2.02
N LYS A 67 3.85 26.26 -1.29
CA LYS A 67 5.08 25.72 -1.85
C LYS A 67 5.21 24.27 -1.43
N PHE A 68 5.09 23.37 -2.42
CA PHE A 68 5.38 21.96 -2.26
C PHE A 68 6.85 21.71 -2.60
N THR A 69 7.53 20.94 -1.75
CA THR A 69 8.87 20.43 -2.04
C THR A 69 8.84 18.93 -1.86
N ILE A 70 9.11 18.21 -2.94
CA ILE A 70 9.19 16.76 -2.93
C ILE A 70 10.64 16.39 -3.21
N ARG A 71 11.23 15.61 -2.32
CA ARG A 71 12.60 15.11 -2.47
C ARG A 71 12.57 13.60 -2.56
N ASN A 72 13.16 13.06 -3.62
CA ASN A 72 13.42 11.64 -3.71
C ASN A 72 14.56 11.25 -2.74
N LEU A 73 14.29 10.29 -1.86
CA LEU A 73 15.27 9.72 -0.92
C LEU A 73 15.82 8.38 -1.41
N SER A 74 15.16 7.72 -2.37
CA SER A 74 15.56 6.42 -2.92
C SER A 74 15.75 6.45 -4.44
N PRO A 75 16.95 6.12 -4.97
CA PRO A 75 17.24 6.17 -6.40
C PRO A 75 16.36 5.26 -7.28
N GLU A 76 15.75 4.24 -6.68
CA GLU A 76 15.01 3.19 -7.40
C GLU A 76 13.53 3.53 -7.61
N TYR A 77 13.02 4.55 -6.92
CA TYR A 77 11.62 4.98 -7.01
C TYR A 77 11.52 6.33 -7.72
N PHE A 78 10.69 6.37 -8.76
CA PHE A 78 10.42 7.59 -9.52
C PHE A 78 8.98 8.01 -9.30
N ILE A 79 8.76 9.27 -8.95
CA ILE A 79 7.41 9.83 -8.92
C ILE A 79 6.96 10.01 -10.36
N SER A 80 5.94 9.27 -10.75
CA SER A 80 5.35 9.34 -12.10
C SER A 80 4.08 10.21 -12.14
N LYS A 81 3.50 10.55 -10.98
CA LYS A 81 2.26 11.33 -10.88
C LYS A 81 2.25 12.20 -9.63
N TYR A 82 1.90 13.48 -9.81
CA TYR A 82 1.57 14.41 -8.74
C TYR A 82 0.15 14.93 -9.00
N GLY A 83 -0.67 15.00 -7.94
CA GLY A 83 -2.00 15.59 -7.99
C GLY A 83 -2.18 16.47 -6.77
N ILE A 84 -2.50 17.76 -6.98
CA ILE A 84 -2.90 18.65 -5.90
C ILE A 84 -4.42 18.61 -5.84
N ILE A 85 -4.97 18.05 -4.77
CA ILE A 85 -6.41 18.11 -4.51
C ILE A 85 -6.66 19.41 -3.74
N VAL A 86 -7.25 20.39 -4.41
CA VAL A 86 -7.59 21.67 -3.79
C VAL A 86 -9.09 21.72 -3.53
N SER A 87 -9.49 21.87 -2.26
CA SER A 87 -10.90 21.89 -1.84
C SER A 87 -11.59 23.25 -2.04
N SER A 88 -10.91 24.23 -2.63
CA SER A 88 -11.44 25.59 -2.83
C SER A 88 -12.35 25.64 -4.05
N THR A 89 -13.55 26.20 -3.87
CA THR A 89 -14.59 26.28 -4.91
C THR A 89 -14.34 27.34 -5.98
N ASN A 90 -13.38 28.25 -5.79
CA ASN A 90 -13.01 29.28 -6.76
C ASN A 90 -11.48 29.44 -6.85
N LEU A 91 -10.84 28.57 -7.61
CA LEU A 91 -9.44 28.75 -8.01
C LEU A 91 -9.42 29.43 -9.38
N GLU A 92 -8.83 30.62 -9.43
CA GLU A 92 -8.64 31.38 -10.66
C GLU A 92 -7.13 31.57 -10.88
N ASN A 93 -6.68 31.55 -12.13
CA ASN A 93 -5.29 31.81 -12.54
C ASN A 93 -4.26 30.77 -12.05
N ILE A 94 -4.54 29.47 -12.18
CA ILE A 94 -3.56 28.41 -11.94
C ILE A 94 -2.48 28.47 -13.04
N ARG A 95 -1.20 28.56 -12.66
CA ARG A 95 -0.06 28.50 -13.58
C ARG A 95 0.86 27.34 -13.18
N VAL A 96 1.12 26.43 -14.12
CA VAL A 96 2.05 25.30 -13.94
C VAL A 96 3.29 25.56 -14.78
N THR A 97 4.49 25.36 -14.22
CA THR A 97 5.76 25.52 -14.95
C THR A 97 6.70 24.35 -14.66
N ASP A 98 7.39 23.85 -15.68
CA ASP A 98 8.47 22.86 -15.58
C ASP A 98 9.71 23.36 -16.31
N ASN A 99 10.87 23.29 -15.65
CA ASN A 99 12.14 23.83 -16.13
C ASN A 99 12.06 25.28 -16.67
N GLY A 100 11.17 26.10 -16.08
CA GLY A 100 10.96 27.49 -16.49
C GLY A 100 10.01 27.69 -17.67
N SER A 101 9.52 26.60 -18.28
CA SER A 101 8.50 26.62 -19.33
C SER A 101 7.12 26.40 -18.72
N VAL A 102 6.11 27.14 -19.16
CA VAL A 102 4.71 26.88 -18.76
C VAL A 102 4.27 25.56 -19.39
N ILE A 103 3.77 24.63 -18.58
CA ILE A 103 3.07 23.45 -19.09
C ILE A 103 1.58 23.79 -19.06
N GLU A 104 0.93 23.81 -20.22
CA GLU A 104 -0.52 23.95 -20.36
C GLU A 104 -1.27 22.66 -19.98
#